data_AF-A0A915MMR8-F1
#
_entry.id   AF-A0A915MMR8-F1
#
_cell.length_a   1.000
_cell.length_b   1.000
_cell.length_c   1.000
_cell.angle_alpha   90.00
_cell.angle_beta   90.00
_cell.angle_gamma   90.00
#
_symmetry.space_group_name_H-M   'P 1'
#
loop_
_entity.id
_entity.type
_entity.pdbx_description
1 polymer ?
#
loop_
_entity_poly.entity_id
_entity_poly.type
_entity_poly.pdbx_seq_one_letter_code
_entity_poly.pdbx_strand_id
1 'polypeptide(L)' 'MKKITILGANTLLGEHIVRVIDNVFSDFDKTLWNYNYKLNGLKEAIEGSEMVINVHELQDLSLTPNMEELH' A
#
# COMPACT_ATOMS: atom_id res chain seq x y z
N MET A 1 13.40 -8.22 -10.79
CA MET A 1 11.94 -8.17 -11.02
C MET A 1 11.46 -6.88 -10.41
N LYS A 2 10.62 -6.11 -11.10
CA LYS A 2 10.21 -4.80 -10.62
C LYS A 2 9.22 -4.95 -9.47
N LYS A 3 9.45 -4.31 -8.32
CA LYS A 3 8.61 -4.50 -7.12
C LYS A 3 7.65 -3.31 -6.93
N ILE A 4 6.35 -3.59 -6.86
CA ILE A 4 5.31 -2.61 -6.53
C ILE A 4 4.67 -2.98 -5.20
N THR A 5 4.39 -2.00 -4.36
CA THR A 5 3.60 -2.21 -3.15
C THR A 5 2.24 -1.53 -3.25
N ILE A 6 1.18 -2.25 -2.92
CA ILE A 6 -0.20 -1.75 -2.90
C ILE A 6 -0.67 -1.70 -1.44
N LEU A 7 -0.94 -0.50 -0.95
CA LEU A 7 -1.47 -0.25 0.38
C LEU A 7 -2.99 -0.10 0.29
N GLY A 8 -3.74 -0.91 1.05
CA GLY A 8 -5.19 -1.02 0.92
C GLY A 8 -5.61 -2.00 -0.17
N ALA A 9 -4.88 -3.10 -0.34
CA ALA A 9 -5.19 -4.14 -1.33
C ALA A 9 -6.58 -4.79 -1.13
N ASN A 10 -7.19 -4.66 0.04
CA ASN A 10 -8.54 -5.14 0.36
C ASN A 10 -9.66 -4.10 0.13
N THR A 11 -9.35 -2.88 -0.33
CA THR A 11 -10.38 -1.93 -0.75
C THR A 11 -10.91 -2.30 -2.13
N LEU A 12 -12.08 -1.78 -2.53
CA LEU A 12 -12.65 -2.05 -3.85
C LEU A 12 -11.67 -1.61 -4.96
N LEU A 13 -11.07 -0.43 -4.81
CA LEU A 13 -10.06 0.07 -5.74
C LEU A 13 -8.77 -0.75 -5.69
N GLY A 14 -8.34 -1.16 -4.50
CA GLY A 14 -7.17 -2.02 -4.34
C GLY A 14 -7.30 -3.36 -5.03
N GLU A 15 -8.43 -4.05 -4.84
CA GLU A 15 -8.70 -5.32 -5.52
C GLU A 15 -8.70 -5.16 -7.04
N HIS A 16 -9.27 -4.06 -7.56
CA HIS A 16 -9.26 -3.79 -9.00
C HIS A 16 -7.83 -3.57 -9.52
N ILE A 17 -7.00 -2.82 -8.79
CA ILE A 17 -5.60 -2.58 -9.18
C ILE A 17 -4.79 -3.87 -9.13
N VAL A 18 -4.97 -4.70 -8.10
CA VAL A 18 -4.34 -6.03 -8.00
C VAL A 18 -4.66 -6.86 -9.25
N ARG A 19 -5.94 -6.91 -9.64
CA ARG A 19 -6.37 -7.63 -10.85
C ARG A 19 -5.75 -7.07 -12.13
N VAL A 20 -5.60 -5.76 -12.24
CA VAL A 20 -4.94 -5.15 -13.42
C VAL A 20 -3.45 -5.51 -13.45
N ILE A 21 -2.77 -5.45 -12.31
CA ILE A 21 -1.35 -5.85 -12.22
C ILE A 21 -1.19 -7.32 -12.62
N ASP A 22 -2.04 -8.20 -12.09
CA ASP A 22 -1.96 -9.65 -12.37
C ASP A 22 -2.19 -9.99 -13.84
N ASN A 23 -3.12 -9.29 -14.50
CA ASN A 23 -3.53 -9.61 -15.86
C ASN A 23 -2.73 -8.86 -16.95
N VAL A 24 -2.24 -7.66 -16.66
CA VAL A 24 -1.62 -6.76 -17.66
C VAL A 24 -0.12 -6.58 -17.40
N PHE A 25 0.29 -6.60 -16.13
CA PHE A 25 1.65 -6.31 -15.69
C PHE A 25 2.23 -7.49 -14.89
N SER A 26 2.03 -8.72 -15.39
CA SER A 26 2.38 -9.97 -14.69
C SER A 26 3.86 -10.11 -14.32
N ASP A 27 4.75 -9.33 -14.94
CA ASP A 27 6.19 -9.34 -14.71
C ASP A 27 6.61 -8.54 -13.46
N PHE A 28 5.66 -7.88 -12.79
CA PHE A 28 5.89 -7.16 -11.55
C PHE A 28 5.71 -8.07 -10.34
N ASP A 29 6.68 -8.01 -9.43
CA ASP A 29 6.51 -8.51 -8.07
C ASP A 29 5.61 -7.54 -7.32
N LYS A 30 4.62 -8.06 -6.59
CA LYS A 30 3.68 -7.21 -5.85
C LYS A 30 3.67 -7.58 -4.38
N THR A 31 3.81 -6.58 -3.52
CA THR A 31 3.56 -6.71 -2.09
C THR A 31 2.21 -6.08 -1.78
N LEU A 32 1.33 -6.86 -1.15
CA LEU A 32 0.00 -6.42 -0.76
C LEU A 32 -0.02 -6.16 0.73
N TRP A 33 -0.49 -4.99 1.13
CA TRP A 33 -0.53 -4.62 2.53
C TRP A 33 -1.85 -3.93 2.87
N ASN A 34 -2.38 -4.22 4.05
CA ASN A 34 -3.67 -3.71 4.53
C ASN A 34 -3.53 -3.17 5.95
N TYR A 35 -4.21 -2.06 6.27
CA TYR A 35 -4.13 -1.40 7.58
C TYR A 35 -4.72 -2.20 8.76
N ASN A 36 -5.33 -3.37 8.52
CA ASN A 36 -5.72 -4.29 9.59
C ASN A 36 -4.53 -4.66 10.50
N TYR A 37 -3.29 -4.50 10.00
CA TYR A 37 -2.05 -4.74 10.74
C TYR A 37 -1.47 -3.51 11.47
N LYS A 38 -2.19 -2.37 11.53
CA LYS A 38 -1.68 -1.06 12.02
C LYS A 38 -0.46 -0.61 11.22
N LEU A 39 0.39 0.29 11.73
CA LEU A 39 1.65 0.72 11.07
C LEU A 39 2.74 -0.37 11.08
N ASN A 40 2.55 -1.44 11.85
CA ASN A 40 3.51 -2.54 11.93
C ASN A 40 3.60 -3.28 10.59
N GLY A 41 4.81 -3.56 10.11
CA GLY A 41 4.98 -4.21 8.81
C GLY A 41 4.90 -3.26 7.61
N LEU A 42 4.53 -1.97 7.80
CA LEU A 42 4.42 -1.02 6.68
C LEU A 42 5.79 -0.73 6.08
N LYS A 43 6.80 -0.54 6.92
CA LYS A 43 8.17 -0.29 6.47
C LYS A 43 8.68 -1.46 5.64
N GLU A 44 8.50 -2.69 6.13
CA GLU A 44 8.87 -3.92 5.43
C GLU A 44 8.09 -4.10 4.13
N ALA A 45 6.81 -3.69 4.11
CA ALA A 45 5.97 -3.76 2.92
C ALA A 45 6.46 -2.82 1.80
N ILE A 46 6.91 -1.61 2.14
CA ILE A 46 7.39 -0.64 1.14
C ILE A 46 8.88 -0.82 0.81
N GLU A 47 9.66 -1.48 1.66
CA GLU A 47 11.09 -1.65 1.47
C GLU A 47 11.44 -2.36 0.14
N GLY A 48 12.36 -1.76 -0.60
CA GLY A 48 12.81 -2.26 -1.91
C GLY A 48 11.77 -2.11 -3.04
N SER A 49 10.66 -1.43 -2.80
CA SER A 49 9.64 -1.18 -3.84
C SER A 49 10.05 -0.01 -4.71
N GLU A 50 9.95 -0.17 -6.03
CA GLU A 50 10.18 0.90 -7.00
C GLU A 50 8.98 1.86 -7.09
N MET A 51 7.79 1.37 -6.72
CA MET A 51 6.56 2.14 -6.70
C MET A 51 5.68 1.71 -5.53
N VAL A 52 5.04 2.69 -4.88
CA VAL A 52 4.03 2.46 -3.85
C VAL A 52 2.73 3.10 -4.30
N ILE A 53 1.67 2.30 -4.37
CA ILE A 53 0.31 2.73 -4.72
C ILE A 53 -0.50 2.69 -3.42
N ASN A 54 -0.87 3.87 -2.91
CA ASN A 54 -1.74 3.99 -1.76
C ASN A 54 -3.20 4.20 -2.21
N VAL A 55 -4.03 3.19 -1.98
CA VAL A 55 -5.45 3.15 -2.39
C VAL A 55 -6.36 2.98 -1.18
N HIS A 56 -5.86 3.33 -0.01
CA HIS A 56 -6.64 3.34 1.19
C HIS A 56 -7.70 4.45 1.12
N GLU A 57 -8.96 4.09 1.35
CA GLU A 57 -10.11 5.01 1.26
C GLU A 57 -10.25 5.93 2.48
N LEU A 58 -9.47 5.70 3.55
CA LEU A 58 -9.23 6.77 4.53
C LEU A 58 -8.34 7.81 3.87
N GLN A 59 -8.96 8.78 3.19
CA GLN A 59 -8.44 10.14 3.24
C GLN A 59 -8.40 10.51 4.72
N ASP A 60 -7.23 10.39 5.31
CA ASP A 60 -7.03 10.95 6.61
C ASP A 60 -7.15 12.47 6.47
N LEU A 61 -8.32 13.01 6.78
CA LEU A 61 -8.48 14.44 7.05
C LEU A 61 -7.62 14.87 8.26
N SER A 62 -6.93 13.93 8.93
CA SER A 62 -5.88 14.20 9.90
C SER A 62 -4.46 14.31 9.30
N LEU A 63 -4.30 14.79 8.06
CA LEU A 63 -2.99 15.24 7.53
C LEU A 63 -2.26 16.28 8.41
N THR A 64 -2.79 16.69 9.56
CA THR A 64 -1.96 17.15 10.67
C THR A 64 -1.24 15.95 11.30
N PRO A 65 0.09 15.77 11.11
CA PRO A 65 0.82 14.72 11.79
C PRO A 65 0.50 14.75 13.29
N ASN A 66 0.23 13.59 13.88
CA ASN A 66 0.04 13.48 15.32
C ASN A 66 1.37 13.77 16.01
N MET A 67 1.60 15.05 16.32
CA MET A 67 2.87 15.55 16.86
C MET A 67 3.24 14.86 18.19
N GLU A 68 2.26 14.35 18.93
CA GLU A 68 2.48 13.64 20.20
C GLU A 68 3.15 12.27 20.01
N GLU A 69 3.02 11.63 18.85
CA GLU A 69 3.64 10.33 18.55
C GLU A 69 5.05 10.45 17.94
N LEU A 70 5.53 11.68 17.72
CA LEU A 70 6.84 11.97 17.14
C LEU A 70 7.91 12.40 18.18
N HIS A 71 7.57 12.40 19.48
CA HIS A 71 8.46 12.77 20.58
C HIS A 71 8.99 11.56 21.37
#